data_AF-A0A0R3Q9Y3-F1
#
_entry.id   AF-A0A0R3Q9Y3-F1
#
_cell.length_a   1.000
_cell.length_b   1.000
_cell.length_c   1.000
_cell.angle_alpha   90.00
_cell.angle_beta   90.00
_cell.angle_gamma   90.00
#
_symmetry.space_group_name_H-M   'P 1'
#
loop_
_entity.id
_entity.type
_entity.pdbx_description
1 polymer ?
#
loop_
_entity_poly.entity_id
_entity_poly.type
_entity_poly.pdbx_seq_one_letter_code
_entity_poly.pdbx_strand_id
1 'polypeptide(L)'
;ISSTISTSQSFQHITTSLHITKAPFQQHTSLSGMQQIRNASILRSKISDQNRNSIKATTTAMQTACLNDDPCCNLWAKNGECPNNVKYMRMHCRRSCNYCQSTDNRRNGCFDRHISCFYMRLQGECKQRTKWMAENCQASCDWCNISAYDLCIRTALIN
;
A
#
# COMPACT_ATOMS: atom_id res chain seq x y z
N ILE A 1 21.61 -52.47 -44.42
CA ILE A 1 21.80 -51.01 -44.55
C ILE A 1 21.98 -50.48 -43.14
N SER A 2 23.08 -49.76 -42.95
CA SER A 2 23.65 -49.19 -41.72
C SER A 2 22.63 -48.48 -40.81
N SER A 3 22.74 -48.64 -39.48
CA SER A 3 23.35 -47.70 -38.49
C SER A 3 22.26 -46.92 -37.72
N THR A 4 22.19 -46.79 -36.39
CA THR A 4 23.16 -46.64 -35.27
C THR A 4 22.48 -47.11 -33.94
N ILE A 5 23.01 -47.94 -33.03
CA ILE A 5 24.11 -47.76 -32.02
C ILE A 5 23.78 -46.61 -31.02
N SER A 6 23.80 -46.69 -29.67
CA SER A 6 24.29 -47.67 -28.68
C SER A 6 23.75 -47.38 -27.25
N THR A 7 23.49 -48.45 -26.49
CA THR A 7 23.91 -48.78 -25.10
C THR A 7 23.90 -47.71 -23.98
N SER A 8 23.10 -47.93 -22.92
CA SER A 8 23.51 -48.42 -21.56
C SER A 8 24.24 -47.37 -20.70
N GLN A 9 24.05 -47.18 -19.39
CA GLN A 9 23.88 -48.15 -18.30
C GLN A 9 23.60 -47.32 -17.02
N SER A 10 22.91 -47.92 -16.05
CA SER A 10 22.79 -47.40 -14.67
C SER A 10 24.11 -47.53 -13.91
N PHE A 11 24.31 -46.74 -12.84
CA PHE A 11 24.57 -47.22 -11.46
C PHE A 11 24.72 -46.01 -10.51
N GLN A 12 24.19 -46.17 -9.30
CA GLN A 12 24.21 -45.19 -8.20
C GLN A 12 25.60 -45.12 -7.53
N HIS A 13 25.89 -44.02 -6.83
CA HIS A 13 26.34 -44.04 -5.43
C HIS A 13 26.27 -42.64 -4.79
N ILE A 14 25.88 -42.64 -3.53
CA ILE A 14 25.62 -41.51 -2.62
C ILE A 14 26.91 -41.19 -1.86
N THR A 15 27.25 -39.91 -1.70
CA THR A 15 28.12 -39.43 -0.60
C THR A 15 27.73 -38.02 -0.16
N THR A 16 27.27 -37.90 1.09
CA THR A 16 27.05 -36.66 1.85
C THR A 16 28.35 -36.21 2.53
N SER A 17 28.70 -34.92 2.47
CA SER A 17 29.86 -34.34 3.18
C SER A 17 29.44 -33.30 4.23
N LEU A 18 30.01 -33.48 5.43
CA LEU A 18 29.80 -32.72 6.67
C LEU A 18 30.54 -31.36 6.69
N HIS A 19 29.96 -30.41 7.43
CA HIS A 19 30.56 -29.14 7.88
C HIS A 19 31.71 -29.33 8.88
N ILE A 20 32.66 -28.37 8.94
CA ILE A 20 33.24 -27.73 10.15
C ILE A 20 34.20 -26.61 9.69
N THR A 21 33.96 -25.35 10.09
CA THR A 21 34.98 -24.28 10.07
C THR A 21 34.96 -23.48 11.38
N LYS A 22 36.17 -23.11 11.81
CA LYS A 22 36.66 -22.82 13.18
C LYS A 22 36.12 -21.53 13.84
N ALA A 23 36.14 -21.54 15.17
CA ALA A 23 35.85 -20.43 16.09
C ALA A 23 37.04 -19.44 16.24
N PRO A 24 36.84 -18.23 16.84
CA PRO A 24 37.75 -17.08 16.72
C PRO A 24 38.86 -16.98 17.80
N PHE A 25 39.90 -16.22 17.47
CA PHE A 25 41.10 -15.93 18.26
C PHE A 25 40.91 -14.70 19.19
N GLN A 26 41.47 -14.77 20.40
CA GLN A 26 41.19 -13.92 21.57
C GLN A 26 41.96 -12.59 21.62
N GLN A 27 41.51 -11.63 22.45
CA GLN A 27 42.19 -11.23 23.71
C GLN A 27 41.49 -10.03 24.41
N HIS A 28 41.35 -10.12 25.73
CA HIS A 28 40.82 -9.09 26.63
C HIS A 28 41.95 -8.19 27.15
N THR A 29 41.71 -6.89 27.31
CA THR A 29 42.34 -6.04 28.34
C THR A 29 41.35 -4.98 28.82
N SER A 30 41.12 -4.92 30.13
CA SER A 30 40.42 -3.84 30.82
C SER A 30 41.44 -2.82 31.34
N LEU A 31 41.21 -1.51 31.19
CA LEU A 31 41.79 -0.51 32.08
C LEU A 31 41.00 0.80 32.11
N SER A 32 40.82 1.25 33.35
CA SER A 32 40.17 2.43 33.91
C SER A 32 40.55 3.79 33.30
N GLY A 33 39.60 4.74 33.39
CA GLY A 33 39.90 6.04 34.00
C GLY A 33 40.20 7.26 33.11
N MET A 34 39.36 8.28 33.29
CA MET A 34 39.63 9.73 33.24
C MET A 34 39.76 10.46 31.89
N GLN A 35 38.70 11.21 31.60
CA GLN A 35 38.66 12.61 31.15
C GLN A 35 39.85 13.15 30.33
N GLN A 36 39.55 13.69 29.14
CA GLN A 36 39.88 15.09 28.84
C GLN A 36 39.05 15.64 27.66
N ILE A 37 38.50 16.83 27.91
CA ILE A 37 37.64 17.66 27.05
C ILE A 37 38.38 18.08 25.79
N ARG A 38 37.77 17.96 24.59
CA ARG A 38 38.08 18.80 23.43
C ARG A 38 36.81 19.20 22.64
N ASN A 39 36.44 20.46 22.84
CA ASN A 39 36.12 21.45 21.81
C ASN A 39 34.78 21.36 21.04
N ALA A 40 33.76 22.00 21.65
CA ALA A 40 32.97 23.10 21.07
C ALA A 40 32.60 23.07 19.57
N SER A 41 32.14 21.93 19.05
CA SER A 41 31.57 21.84 17.69
C SER A 41 30.22 21.10 17.61
N ILE A 42 29.72 20.54 18.72
CA ILE A 42 28.45 19.80 18.78
C ILE A 42 27.29 20.67 19.31
N LEU A 43 27.35 22.00 19.11
CA LEU A 43 26.25 22.91 19.44
C LEU A 43 25.75 23.71 18.22
N ARG A 44 25.96 23.22 17.00
CA ARG A 44 25.35 23.78 15.79
C ARG A 44 24.53 22.81 14.94
N SER A 45 24.53 21.50 15.24
CA SER A 45 23.75 20.53 14.46
C SER A 45 22.36 20.21 15.02
N LYS A 46 21.99 20.66 16.23
CA LYS A 46 20.68 20.34 16.84
C LYS A 46 19.57 21.39 16.62
N ILE A 47 19.79 22.38 15.75
CA ILE A 47 18.78 23.42 15.43
C ILE A 47 18.21 23.26 13.99
N SER A 48 18.62 22.25 13.22
CA SER A 48 18.07 22.00 11.87
C SER A 48 17.01 20.90 11.79
N ASP A 49 17.03 19.92 12.70
CA ASP A 49 16.19 18.72 12.53
C ASP A 49 14.83 18.76 13.23
N GLN A 50 14.61 19.71 14.14
CA GLN A 50 13.30 19.88 14.81
C GLN A 50 12.30 20.68 13.97
N ASN A 51 12.75 21.35 12.89
CA ASN A 51 11.90 22.22 12.06
C ASN A 51 11.63 21.68 10.64
N ARG A 52 12.24 20.53 10.26
CA ARG A 52 11.87 19.84 9.00
C ARG A 52 10.62 18.97 9.17
N ASN A 53 10.32 18.54 10.40
CA ASN A 53 9.16 17.71 10.71
C ASN A 53 7.90 18.50 11.07
N SER A 54 7.98 19.80 11.42
CA SER A 54 6.78 20.64 11.65
C SER A 54 6.25 21.25 10.34
N ILE A 55 7.13 21.60 9.39
CA ILE A 55 6.71 22.18 8.10
C ILE A 55 6.09 21.13 7.15
N LYS A 56 6.35 19.83 7.36
CA LYS A 56 5.63 18.75 6.65
C LYS A 56 4.25 18.45 7.26
N ALA A 57 4.01 18.84 8.51
CA ALA A 57 2.77 18.54 9.23
C ALA A 57 1.72 19.65 9.08
N THR A 58 2.11 20.91 8.92
CA THR A 58 1.15 22.04 8.93
C THR A 58 0.55 22.38 7.56
N THR A 59 1.13 21.88 6.46
CA THR A 59 0.51 21.92 5.11
C THR A 59 -0.38 20.71 4.81
N THR A 60 -0.72 19.91 5.83
CA THR A 60 -1.57 18.71 5.73
C THR A 60 -3.04 19.01 6.09
N ALA A 61 -3.43 20.28 6.19
CA ALA A 61 -4.82 20.69 6.44
C ALA A 61 -5.68 20.79 5.16
N MET A 62 -5.32 20.05 4.11
CA MET A 62 -6.23 19.65 3.05
C MET A 62 -5.71 18.37 2.40
N GLN A 63 -5.47 17.31 3.19
CA GLN A 63 -5.53 15.96 2.62
C GLN A 63 -6.98 15.73 2.21
N THR A 64 -7.36 16.22 1.02
CA THR A 64 -8.60 15.86 0.36
C THR A 64 -8.59 14.34 0.30
N ALA A 65 -9.48 13.70 1.07
CA ALA A 65 -9.53 12.25 1.21
C ALA A 65 -9.30 11.60 -0.16
N CYS A 66 -8.34 10.68 -0.24
CA CYS A 66 -8.01 10.03 -1.49
C CYS A 66 -9.06 8.97 -1.80
N LEU A 67 -10.16 9.42 -2.38
CA LEU A 67 -11.35 8.65 -2.68
C LEU A 67 -11.61 8.62 -4.18
N ASN A 68 -12.49 7.71 -4.57
CA ASN A 68 -13.12 7.72 -5.87
C ASN A 68 -14.56 8.23 -5.71
N ASP A 69 -15.13 8.77 -6.77
CA ASP A 69 -16.50 9.27 -6.79
C ASP A 69 -17.50 8.21 -7.30
N ASP A 70 -17.00 7.20 -8.01
CA ASP A 70 -17.82 6.19 -8.69
C ASP A 70 -17.35 4.76 -8.36
N PRO A 71 -18.27 3.81 -8.07
CA PRO A 71 -17.93 2.42 -7.77
C PRO A 71 -17.30 1.68 -8.96
N CYS A 72 -17.48 2.18 -10.18
CA CYS A 72 -16.86 1.63 -11.38
C CYS A 72 -15.40 2.06 -11.57
N CYS A 73 -14.85 2.98 -10.77
CA CYS A 73 -13.48 3.46 -10.93
C CYS A 73 -12.43 2.34 -10.93
N ASN A 74 -12.61 1.29 -10.11
CA ASN A 74 -11.70 0.15 -10.10
C ASN A 74 -11.78 -0.68 -11.40
N LEU A 75 -12.98 -0.82 -11.99
CA LEU A 75 -13.19 -1.51 -13.25
C LEU A 75 -12.59 -0.72 -14.41
N TRP A 76 -12.87 0.59 -14.47
CA TRP A 76 -12.33 1.49 -15.48
C TRP A 76 -10.80 1.57 -15.43
N ALA A 77 -10.21 1.66 -14.25
CA ALA A 77 -8.75 1.65 -14.11
C ALA A 77 -8.14 0.33 -14.64
N LYS A 78 -8.74 -0.82 -14.33
CA LYS A 78 -8.32 -2.13 -14.87
C LYS A 78 -8.47 -2.22 -16.39
N ASN A 79 -9.46 -1.54 -16.95
CA ASN A 79 -9.72 -1.50 -18.39
C ASN A 79 -8.88 -0.44 -19.13
N GLY A 80 -7.94 0.23 -18.46
CA GLY A 80 -7.01 1.17 -19.09
C GLY A 80 -7.52 2.60 -19.19
N GLU A 81 -8.56 2.99 -18.46
CA GLU A 81 -9.09 4.36 -18.52
C GLU A 81 -8.14 5.40 -17.91
N CYS A 82 -7.23 5.00 -17.01
CA CYS A 82 -6.29 5.95 -16.40
C CYS A 82 -5.46 6.71 -17.45
N PRO A 83 -4.77 6.05 -18.41
CA PRO A 83 -4.09 6.73 -19.51
C PRO A 83 -5.03 7.18 -20.65
N ASN A 84 -6.14 6.47 -20.90
CA ASN A 84 -7.01 6.75 -22.06
C ASN A 84 -8.00 7.89 -21.81
N ASN A 85 -8.38 8.13 -20.55
CA ASN A 85 -9.35 9.14 -20.14
C ASN A 85 -8.82 9.91 -18.91
N VAL A 86 -7.60 10.44 -19.05
CA VAL A 86 -6.84 11.09 -17.97
C VAL A 86 -7.65 12.17 -17.26
N LYS A 87 -8.37 13.02 -18.02
CA LYS A 87 -9.12 14.14 -17.43
C LYS A 87 -10.19 13.64 -16.48
N TYR A 88 -11.02 12.69 -16.91
CA TYR A 88 -12.10 12.14 -16.10
C TYR A 88 -11.53 11.36 -14.91
N MET A 89 -10.59 10.45 -15.16
CA MET A 89 -10.03 9.60 -14.11
C MET A 89 -9.26 10.38 -13.05
N ARG A 90 -8.60 11.48 -13.44
CA ARG A 90 -7.94 12.40 -12.48
C ARG A 90 -8.92 13.15 -11.60
N MET A 91 -10.13 13.41 -12.06
CA MET A 91 -11.13 14.11 -11.25
C MET A 91 -11.89 13.11 -10.36
N HIS A 92 -12.34 11.99 -10.93
CA HIS A 92 -13.32 11.11 -10.28
C HIS A 92 -12.75 9.78 -9.77
N CYS A 93 -11.62 9.31 -10.32
CA CYS A 93 -11.07 7.99 -10.02
C CYS A 93 -9.62 8.07 -9.53
N ARG A 94 -9.34 9.12 -8.74
CA ARG A 94 -7.99 9.46 -8.28
C ARG A 94 -7.32 8.31 -7.55
N ARG A 95 -8.08 7.60 -6.69
CA ARG A 95 -7.55 6.49 -5.90
C ARG A 95 -7.25 5.29 -6.80
N SER A 96 -8.16 4.90 -7.67
CA SER A 96 -7.96 3.74 -8.58
C SER A 96 -6.83 3.96 -9.58
N CYS A 97 -6.57 5.20 -9.98
CA CYS A 97 -5.46 5.55 -10.88
C CYS A 97 -4.19 6.02 -10.15
N ASN A 98 -4.12 5.91 -8.82
CA ASN A 98 -2.97 6.32 -8.01
C ASN A 98 -2.56 7.80 -8.18
N TYR A 99 -3.50 8.68 -8.53
CA TYR A 99 -3.28 10.13 -8.58
C TYR A 99 -3.28 10.80 -7.21
N CYS A 100 -3.65 10.05 -6.17
CA CYS A 100 -3.47 10.43 -4.77
C CYS A 100 -3.07 9.22 -3.95
N GLN A 101 -2.64 9.45 -2.71
CA GLN A 101 -2.34 8.40 -1.75
C GLN A 101 -3.32 8.53 -0.58
N SER A 102 -4.06 7.47 -0.28
CA SER A 102 -4.75 7.32 1.01
C SER A 102 -3.77 6.77 2.04
N THR A 103 -3.94 7.15 3.30
CA THR A 103 -3.26 6.49 4.42
C THR A 103 -3.70 5.03 4.56
N ASP A 104 -4.79 4.63 3.90
CA ASP A 104 -5.42 3.31 3.98
C ASP A 104 -5.51 2.57 2.63
N ASN A 105 -4.54 2.76 1.73
CA ASN A 105 -4.51 2.09 0.40
C ASN A 105 -4.46 0.55 0.47
N ARG A 106 -4.26 -0.02 1.66
CA ARG A 106 -4.02 -1.46 1.87
C ARG A 106 -5.27 -2.24 2.22
N ARG A 107 -6.37 -1.56 2.58
CA ARG A 107 -7.63 -2.23 2.86
C ARG A 107 -8.37 -2.52 1.57
N ASN A 108 -8.48 -3.82 1.28
CA ASN A 108 -9.35 -4.38 0.26
C ASN A 108 -10.60 -4.97 0.94
N GLY A 109 -11.71 -5.04 0.22
CA GLY A 109 -12.97 -5.58 0.73
C GLY A 109 -13.99 -4.51 1.12
N CYS A 110 -15.01 -4.94 1.89
CA CYS A 110 -16.10 -4.07 2.33
C CYS A 110 -15.78 -3.35 3.63
N PHE A 111 -15.73 -2.02 3.57
CA PHE A 111 -15.60 -1.13 4.72
C PHE A 111 -15.97 0.29 4.31
N ASP A 112 -16.16 1.16 5.29
CA ASP A 112 -16.37 2.58 5.06
C ASP A 112 -15.03 3.29 4.85
N ARG A 113 -14.88 3.94 3.70
CA ARG A 113 -13.71 4.72 3.32
C ARG A 113 -13.80 6.16 3.78
N HIS A 114 -15.01 6.68 3.95
CA HIS A 114 -15.24 8.04 4.42
C HIS A 114 -15.68 8.08 5.87
N ILE A 115 -15.08 8.96 6.67
CA ILE A 115 -15.31 9.03 8.12
C ILE A 115 -16.77 9.30 8.50
N SER A 116 -17.51 10.03 7.66
CA SER A 116 -18.90 10.40 7.93
C SER A 116 -19.93 9.40 7.41
N CYS A 117 -19.54 8.19 6.96
CA CYS A 117 -20.48 7.21 6.40
C CYS A 117 -21.64 6.87 7.35
N PHE A 118 -21.36 6.71 8.64
CA PHE A 118 -22.39 6.49 9.66
C PHE A 118 -23.44 7.62 9.67
N TYR A 119 -22.99 8.87 9.70
CA TYR A 119 -23.90 10.02 9.69
C TYR A 119 -24.67 10.12 8.36
N MET A 120 -23.99 9.96 7.23
CA MET A 120 -24.61 10.00 5.90
C MET A 120 -25.67 8.90 5.74
N ARG A 121 -25.42 7.70 6.28
CA ARG A 121 -26.41 6.61 6.32
C ARG A 121 -27.69 7.03 7.04
N LEU A 122 -27.57 7.68 8.20
CA LEU A 122 -28.71 8.18 8.97
C LEU A 122 -29.50 9.26 8.21
N GLN A 123 -28.82 10.05 7.37
CA GLN A 123 -29.46 11.05 6.49
C GLN A 123 -30.05 10.45 5.20
N GLY A 124 -30.07 9.13 5.03
CA GLY A 124 -30.65 8.47 3.86
C GLY A 124 -29.80 8.55 2.60
N GLU A 125 -28.51 8.88 2.72
CA GLU A 125 -27.61 9.12 1.59
C GLU A 125 -27.34 7.87 0.76
N CYS A 126 -27.49 6.67 1.32
CA CYS A 126 -27.36 5.43 0.55
C CYS A 126 -28.34 5.35 -0.63
N LYS A 127 -29.45 6.10 -0.58
CA LYS A 127 -30.39 6.25 -1.70
C LYS A 127 -30.13 7.54 -2.49
N GLN A 128 -29.90 8.65 -1.81
CA GLN A 128 -29.78 9.97 -2.44
C GLN A 128 -28.45 10.15 -3.20
N ARG A 129 -27.35 9.64 -2.65
CA ARG A 129 -26.00 9.66 -3.24
C ARG A 129 -25.48 8.25 -3.44
N THR A 130 -26.33 7.42 -4.07
CA THR A 130 -26.10 5.97 -4.25
C THR A 130 -24.70 5.64 -4.78
N LYS A 131 -24.24 6.27 -5.87
CA LYS A 131 -22.91 6.01 -6.46
C LYS A 131 -21.78 6.31 -5.48
N TRP A 132 -21.78 7.51 -4.91
CA TRP A 132 -20.72 7.92 -3.99
C TRP A 132 -20.70 7.05 -2.73
N MET A 133 -21.86 6.76 -2.16
CA MET A 133 -21.97 5.88 -0.99
C MET A 133 -21.55 4.44 -1.33
N ALA A 134 -21.77 3.97 -2.56
CA ALA A 134 -21.40 2.62 -2.98
C ALA A 134 -19.89 2.44 -3.08
N GLU A 135 -19.18 3.49 -3.49
CA GLU A 135 -17.72 3.45 -3.48
C GLU A 135 -17.13 3.66 -2.08
N ASN A 136 -17.76 4.50 -1.26
CA ASN A 136 -17.12 5.04 -0.05
C ASN A 136 -17.73 4.59 1.28
N CYS A 137 -18.92 4.00 1.29
CA CYS A 137 -19.71 3.70 2.50
C CYS A 137 -20.41 2.33 2.45
N GLN A 138 -19.71 1.31 1.93
CA GLN A 138 -20.29 -0.02 1.70
C GLN A 138 -20.79 -0.70 2.97
N ALA A 139 -20.06 -0.56 4.09
CA ALA A 139 -20.46 -1.19 5.34
C ALA A 139 -21.67 -0.47 5.95
N SER A 140 -21.63 0.87 5.99
CA SER A 140 -22.76 1.67 6.47
C SER A 140 -24.04 1.48 5.65
N CYS A 141 -23.93 1.21 4.34
CA CYS A 141 -25.08 0.98 3.45
C CYS A 141 -25.46 -0.50 3.27
N ASP A 142 -24.91 -1.41 4.08
CA ASP A 142 -25.21 -2.85 4.04
C ASP A 142 -24.90 -3.53 2.68
N TRP A 143 -23.87 -3.07 1.97
CA TRP A 143 -23.46 -3.58 0.66
C TRP A 143 -22.29 -4.57 0.69
N CYS A 144 -21.91 -5.08 1.86
CA CYS A 144 -20.80 -6.03 1.99
C CYS A 144 -21.03 -7.40 1.32
N ASN A 145 -22.28 -7.75 1.02
CA ASN A 145 -22.63 -8.99 0.32
C ASN A 145 -22.83 -8.79 -1.19
N ILE A 146 -22.29 -7.70 -1.74
CA ILE A 146 -22.33 -7.36 -3.17
C ILE A 146 -20.89 -7.20 -3.66
N SER A 147 -20.55 -7.83 -4.78
CA SER A 147 -19.21 -7.68 -5.35
C SER A 147 -19.00 -6.24 -5.86
N ALA A 148 -17.75 -5.77 -5.90
CA ALA A 148 -17.44 -4.45 -6.47
C ALA A 148 -17.91 -4.30 -7.94
N TYR A 149 -17.92 -5.41 -8.69
CA TYR A 149 -18.44 -5.45 -10.05
C TYR A 149 -19.97 -5.27 -10.07
N ASP A 150 -20.70 -6.06 -9.28
CA ASP A 150 -22.16 -5.96 -9.21
C ASP A 150 -22.60 -4.59 -8.70
N LEU A 151 -21.85 -4.02 -7.75
CA LEU A 151 -22.14 -2.70 -7.21
C LEU A 151 -21.94 -1.61 -8.27
N CYS A 152 -20.89 -1.70 -9.09
CA CYS A 152 -20.71 -0.84 -10.26
C CYS A 152 -21.90 -0.95 -11.22
N ILE A 153 -22.27 -2.16 -11.66
CA ILE A 153 -23.36 -2.33 -12.65
C ILE A 153 -24.72 -1.88 -12.08
N ARG A 154 -25.05 -2.24 -10.84
CA ARG A 154 -26.32 -1.87 -10.20
C ARG A 154 -26.49 -0.36 -10.04
N THR A 155 -25.42 0.35 -9.71
CA THR A 155 -25.46 1.80 -9.50
C THR A 155 -25.30 2.61 -10.78
N ALA A 156 -24.77 2.01 -11.86
CA ALA A 156 -24.74 2.61 -13.19
C ALA A 156 -26.13 2.76 -13.82
N LEU A 157 -27.11 1.94 -13.40
CA LEU A 157 -28.48 1.92 -13.93
C LEU A 157 -29.45 2.86 -13.18
N ILE A 158 -29.02 3.45 -12.08
CA ILE A 158 -29.83 4.36 -11.26
C ILE A 158 -29.46 5.78 -11.68
N ASN A 159 -30.32 6.41 -12.50
CA ASN A 159 -30.26 7.82 -12.91
C ASN A 159 -31.03 8.70 -11.94
#